data_AF-A0A2V9KZK2-F1
#
_entry.id   AF-A0A2V9KZK2-F1
#
_cell.length_a   1.000
_cell.length_b   1.000
_cell.length_c   1.000
_cell.angle_alpha   90.00
_cell.angle_beta   90.00
_cell.angle_gamma   90.00
#
_symmetry.space_group_name_H-M   'P 1'
#
loop_
_entity.id
_entity.type
_entity.pdbx_description
1 polymer ?
#
loop_
_entity_poly.entity_id
_entity_poly.type
_entity_poly.pdbx_seq_one_letter_code
_entity_poly.pdbx_strand_id
1 'polypeptide(L)' 'MRDPRSVIVVREWDADSFHRQMLGFEAEGYIARRDSYEITPEVNPETGEIIHLHSIELSKPSPARD' A
#
# COMPACT_ATOMS: atom_id res chain seq x y z
N MET A 1 19.45 -2.55 16.67
CA MET A 1 18.73 -3.79 16.33
C MET A 1 17.58 -3.40 15.42
N ARG A 2 17.60 -3.74 14.13
CA ARG A 2 16.53 -3.39 13.19
C ARG A 2 15.37 -4.34 13.46
N ASP A 3 14.28 -3.82 14.01
CA ASP A 3 13.02 -4.55 14.16
C ASP A 3 12.62 -5.08 12.77
N PRO A 4 12.46 -6.40 12.56
CA PRO A 4 12.05 -6.95 11.27
C PRO A 4 10.55 -6.73 11.10
N ARG A 5 10.15 -5.45 11.04
CA ARG A 5 8.79 -5.09 10.62
C ARG A 5 8.66 -5.56 9.18
N SER A 6 7.73 -6.49 8.94
CA SER A 6 7.33 -6.82 7.59
C SER A 6 6.64 -5.58 7.01
N VAL A 7 7.36 -4.86 6.16
CA VAL A 7 6.82 -3.72 5.40
C VAL A 7 6.43 -4.23 4.02
N ILE A 8 5.21 -3.93 3.62
CA ILE A 8 4.70 -4.18 2.27
C ILE A 8 4.30 -2.85 1.65
N VAL A 9 4.28 -2.80 0.32
CA VAL A 9 3.75 -1.67 -0.45
C VAL A 9 2.59 -2.18 -1.27
N VAL A 10 1.42 -1.57 -1.12
CA VAL A 10 0.28 -1.80 -2.01
C VAL A 10 0.37 -0.77 -3.12
N ARG A 11 0.32 -1.20 -4.38
CA ARG A 11 0.31 -0.34 -5.57
C ARG A 11 -0.80 -0.82 -6.49
N GLU A 12 -1.71 0.08 -6.87
CA GLU A 12 -2.82 -0.31 -7.75
C GLU A 12 -3.37 0.90 -8.53
N TRP A 13 -3.78 0.68 -9.79
CA TRP A 13 -4.31 1.75 -10.65
C TRP A 13 -5.80 2.00 -10.43
N ASP A 14 -6.56 0.97 -10.06
CA ASP A 14 -7.98 1.12 -9.70
C ASP A 14 -8.12 1.49 -8.22
N ALA A 15 -8.71 2.65 -7.95
CA ALA A 15 -8.87 3.18 -6.59
C ALA A 15 -9.71 2.23 -5.70
N ASP A 16 -10.77 1.62 -6.24
CA ASP A 16 -11.62 0.73 -5.43
C ASP A 16 -10.87 -0.56 -5.05
N SER A 17 -10.13 -1.13 -6.01
CA SER A 17 -9.27 -2.30 -5.77
C SER A 17 -8.13 -1.98 -4.81
N PHE A 18 -7.55 -0.79 -4.90
CA PHE A 18 -6.56 -0.30 -3.94
C PHE A 18 -7.10 -0.30 -2.51
N HIS A 19 -8.26 0.33 -2.28
CA HIS A 19 -8.86 0.41 -0.94
C HIS A 19 -9.27 -0.98 -0.42
N ARG A 20 -9.80 -1.86 -1.28
CA ARG A 20 -10.12 -3.25 -0.89
C ARG A 20 -8.89 -4.01 -0.43
N GLN A 21 -7.77 -3.91 -1.15
CA GLN A 21 -6.51 -4.57 -0.78
C GLN A 21 -5.98 -4.01 0.55
N MET A 22 -5.95 -2.68 0.70
CA MET A 22 -5.49 -2.02 1.92
C MET A 22 -6.28 -2.48 3.15
N LEU A 23 -7.62 -2.47 3.06
CA LEU A 23 -8.50 -2.95 4.14
C LEU A 23 -8.31 -4.45 4.44
N GLY A 24 -8.04 -5.26 3.41
CA GLY A 24 -7.71 -6.68 3.59
C GLY A 24 -6.45 -6.87 4.44
N PHE A 25 -5.38 -6.12 4.15
CA PHE A 25 -4.17 -6.16 4.96
C PHE A 25 -4.39 -5.60 6.37
N GLU A 26 -5.19 -4.54 6.53
CA GLU A 26 -5.55 -4.05 7.86
C GLU A 26 -6.27 -5.11 8.69
N ALA A 27 -7.18 -5.89 8.08
CA ALA A 27 -7.85 -7.01 8.75
C ALA A 27 -6.87 -8.14 9.16
N GLU A 28 -5.76 -8.31 8.44
CA GLU A 28 -4.67 -9.22 8.80
C GLU A 28 -3.70 -8.66 9.85
N GLY A 29 -3.95 -7.45 10.34
CA GLY A 29 -3.16 -6.77 11.37
C GLY A 29 -1.99 -5.94 10.85
N TYR A 30 -1.94 -5.63 9.55
CA TYR A 30 -1.05 -4.59 9.05
C TYR A 30 -1.57 -3.20 9.42
N ILE A 31 -0.67 -2.25 9.58
CA ILE A 31 -0.97 -0.86 9.90
C ILE A 31 -0.48 0.02 8.75
N ALA A 32 -1.40 0.77 8.14
CA ALA A 32 -1.11 1.69 7.06
C ALA A 32 -0.31 2.92 7.55
N ARG A 33 0.76 3.26 6.84
CA ARG A 33 1.56 4.47 7.06
C ARG A 33 0.97 5.60 6.22
N ARG A 34 0.04 6.37 6.78
CA ARG A 34 -0.72 7.39 6.05
C ARG A 34 0.15 8.50 5.45
N ASP A 35 1.32 8.76 6.03
CA ASP A 35 2.33 9.68 5.53
C ASP A 35 3.03 9.18 4.25
N SER A 36 2.91 7.90 3.94
CA SER A 36 3.44 7.27 2.71
C SER A 36 2.42 7.16 1.58
N TYR A 37 1.19 7.66 1.77
CA TYR A 37 0.18 7.59 0.71
C TYR A 37 0.52 8.55 -0.43
N GLU A 38 0.68 7.99 -1.63
CA GLU A 38 1.02 8.73 -2.83
C GLU A 38 0.09 8.34 -3.98
N ILE A 39 -0.26 9.33 -4.81
CA ILE A 39 -0.93 9.14 -6.09
C ILE A 39 0.01 9.63 -7.18
N THR A 40 0.52 8.73 -7.99
CA THR A 40 1.44 9.04 -9.08
C THR A 40 0.68 9.03 -10.40
N PRO A 41 0.67 10.11 -11.20
CA PRO A 41 0.16 10.06 -12.56
C PRO A 41 1.11 9.24 -13.44
N GLU A 42 0.60 8.22 -14.10
CA GLU A 42 1.32 7.38 -15.06
C GLU A 42 0.63 7.43 -16.42
N VAL A 43 1.39 7.28 -17.50
CA VAL A 43 0.83 7.22 -18.85
C VAL A 43 0.63 5.75 -19.22
N ASN A 44 -0.60 5.36 -19.57
CA ASN A 44 -0.86 4.05 -20.14
C ASN A 44 -0.14 3.94 -21.50
N PRO A 45 0.82 3.02 -21.67
CA PRO A 45 1.61 2.94 -22.90
C PRO A 45 0.79 2.49 -24.12
N GLU A 46 -0.36 1.85 -23.92
CA GLU A 46 -1.21 1.34 -24.99
C GLU A 46 -2.21 2.40 -25.49
N THR A 47 -2.76 3.22 -24.58
CA THR A 47 -3.82 4.19 -24.91
C THR A 47 -3.35 5.65 -24.90
N GLY A 48 -2.22 5.95 -24.27
CA GLY A 48 -1.71 7.31 -24.07
C GLY A 48 -2.47 8.11 -22.99
N GLU A 49 -3.43 7.49 -22.31
CA GLU A 49 -4.20 8.13 -21.24
C GLU A 49 -3.37 8.27 -19.96
N ILE A 50 -3.60 9.35 -19.22
CA ILE A 50 -3.04 9.50 -17.88
C ILE A 50 -3.93 8.72 -16.91
N ILE A 51 -3.35 7.72 -16.25
CA ILE A 51 -3.95 6.94 -15.18
C ILE A 51 -3.29 7.29 -13.85
N HIS A 52 -4.00 7.09 -12.74
CA HIS A 52 -3.47 7.35 -11.41
C HIS A 52 -3.06 6.03 -10.76
N LEU A 53 -1.79 5.91 -10.38
CA LEU A 53 -1.34 4.81 -9.54
C LEU A 53 -1.42 5.22 -8.07
N HIS A 54 -2.19 4.48 -7.30
CA HIS A 54 -2.29 4.65 -5.86
C HIS A 54 -1.25 3.78 -5.17
N SER A 55 -0.53 4.32 -4.18
CA SER A 55 0.42 3.55 -3.40
C SER A 55 0.45 3.90 -1.92
N ILE A 56 0.69 2.90 -1.07
CA ILE A 56 0.86 3.10 0.38
C ILE A 56 1.72 2.00 0.97
N GLU A 57 2.54 2.35 1.96
CA GLU A 57 3.25 1.38 2.79
C GLU A 57 2.36 0.90 3.95
N LEU A 58 2.39 -0.41 4.21
CA LEU A 58 1.85 -0.98 5.43
C LEU A 58 2.94 -1.74 6.17
N SER A 59 2.86 -1.72 7.50
CA SER A 59 3.79 -2.45 8.36
C SER A 59 3.03 -3.35 9.32
N LYS A 60 3.51 -4.58 9.51
CA LYS A 60 2.97 -5.46 10.54
C LYS A 60 3.79 -5.29 11.82
N PRO A 61 3.19 -4.92 12.95
CA PRO A 61 3.90 -4.90 14.22
C PRO A 61 4.35 -6.32 14.56
N SER A 62 5.62 -6.47 14.93
CA SER A 62 6.12 -7.75 15.44
C SER A 62 5.36 -8.07 16.74
N PRO A 63 4.90 -9.31 16.95
CA PRO A 63 4.37 -9.68 18.25
C PRO A 63 5.46 -9.45 19.29
N ALA A 64 5.16 -8.62 20.30
CA ALA A 64 6.05 -8.45 21.45
C ALA A 64 6.33 -9.85 22.02
N ARG A 65 7.61 -10.23 22.08
CA ARG A 65 8.02 -11.41 22.84
C ARG A 65 7.90 -11.03 24.32
N ASP A 66 6.94 -11.61 25.02
CA ASP A 66 6.89 -11.66 26.48
C ASP A 66 8.08 -12.47 27.04
#